data_AF-A0A934SIR5-F1
#
_entry.id   AF-A0A934SIR5-F1
#
_cell.length_a   1.000
_cell.length_b   1.000
_cell.length_c   1.000
_cell.angle_alpha   90.00
_cell.angle_beta   90.00
_cell.angle_gamma   90.00
#
_symmetry.space_group_name_H-M   'P 1'
#
loop_
_entity.id
_entity.type
_entity.pdbx_description
1 polymer ?
#
loop_
_entity_poly.entity_id
_entity_poly.type
_entity_poly.pdbx_seq_one_letter_code
_entity_poly.pdbx_strand_id
1 'polypeptide(L)' 'MGAAYTRKRLPAELVFAEECERIDEAYQREKQIQGWSRKKREALIARNLDSLPGLSVKRRPRGSSSGFDTRTP' A
#
# COMPACT_ATOMS: atom_id res chain seq x y z
N MET A 1 -2.51 31.95 -6.60
CA MET A 1 -1.62 31.38 -5.57
C MET A 1 -1.48 29.88 -5.77
N GLY A 2 -0.40 29.40 -6.39
CA GLY A 2 -0.28 27.98 -6.81
C GLY A 2 0.76 27.12 -6.08
N ALA A 3 1.59 27.69 -5.20
CA ALA A 3 2.79 27.00 -4.69
C ALA A 3 2.87 26.90 -3.15
N ALA A 4 1.84 27.36 -2.42
CA ALA A 4 1.88 27.43 -0.96
C ALA A 4 1.92 26.04 -0.27
N TYR A 5 1.29 25.04 -0.87
CA TYR A 5 1.23 23.68 -0.32
C TYR A 5 2.58 22.96 -0.40
N THR A 6 3.27 23.08 -1.54
CA THR A 6 4.55 22.41 -1.82
C THR A 6 5.71 23.10 -1.10
N ARG A 7 5.70 24.44 -0.99
CA ARG A 7 6.78 25.23 -0.36
C ARG A 7 7.10 24.83 1.09
N LYS A 8 6.11 24.33 1.86
CA LYS A 8 6.29 23.91 3.26
C LYS A 8 6.79 22.46 3.42
N ARG A 9 6.85 21.69 2.33
CA ARG A 9 7.14 20.24 2.34
C ARG A 9 8.32 19.89 1.43
N LEU A 10 9.22 20.85 1.25
CA LEU A 10 10.47 20.66 0.53
C LEU A 10 11.55 20.12 1.50
N PRO A 11 12.49 19.30 1.01
CA PRO A 11 12.62 18.84 -0.37
C PRO A 11 11.67 17.68 -0.71
N ALA A 12 11.14 17.69 -1.94
CA ALA A 12 10.43 16.55 -2.50
C ALA A 12 11.41 15.75 -3.36
N GLU A 13 11.61 14.48 -3.03
CA GLU A 13 12.48 13.57 -3.77
C GLU A 13 11.64 12.63 -4.63
N LEU A 14 12.03 12.48 -5.91
CA LEU A 14 11.42 11.51 -6.81
C LEU A 14 11.97 10.12 -6.47
N VAL A 15 11.19 9.33 -5.72
CA VAL A 15 11.59 7.97 -5.29
C VAL A 15 11.10 6.87 -6.23
N PHE A 16 10.12 7.14 -7.11
CA PHE A 16 9.56 6.15 -8.03
C PHE A 16 8.92 6.82 -9.25
N ALA A 17 9.18 6.25 -10.43
CA ALA A 17 8.52 6.57 -11.68
C ALA A 17 8.34 5.29 -12.50
N GLU A 18 7.25 5.21 -13.26
CA GLU A 18 6.90 4.10 -14.13
C GLU A 18 6.43 4.67 -15.47
N GLU A 19 6.93 4.13 -16.58
CA GLU A 19 6.51 4.51 -17.93
C GLU A 19 5.39 3.57 -18.38
N CYS A 20 4.34 4.12 -18.95
CA CYS A 20 3.25 3.36 -19.55
C CYS A 20 3.13 3.76 -21.02
N GLU A 21 2.90 2.77 -21.88
CA GLU A 21 2.75 3.02 -23.32
C GLU A 21 1.46 3.79 -23.63
N ARG A 22 0.43 3.61 -22.80
CA ARG A 22 -0.86 4.25 -22.96
C ARG A 22 -1.30 5.03 -21.72
N ILE A 23 -2.04 6.11 -21.97
CA ILE A 23 -2.53 7.03 -20.93
C ILE A 23 -3.56 6.35 -20.01
N ASP A 24 -4.38 5.45 -20.56
CA ASP A 24 -5.39 4.70 -19.80
C ASP A 24 -4.74 3.76 -18.78
N GLU A 25 -3.64 3.10 -19.14
CA GLU A 25 -2.86 2.25 -18.24
C GLU A 25 -2.26 3.08 -17.10
N ALA A 26 -1.63 4.22 -17.42
CA ALA A 26 -1.08 5.13 -16.43
C ALA A 26 -2.14 5.62 -15.44
N TYR A 27 -3.32 5.98 -15.95
CA TYR A 27 -4.44 6.45 -15.13
C TYR A 27 -4.95 5.35 -14.19
N GLN A 28 -5.15 4.12 -14.70
CA GLN A 28 -5.58 3.00 -13.86
C GLN A 28 -4.54 2.68 -12.78
N ARG A 29 -3.25 2.72 -13.14
CA ARG A 29 -2.15 2.48 -12.21
C ARG A 29 -2.10 3.53 -11.10
N GLU A 30 -2.23 4.80 -11.45
CA GLU A 30 -2.29 5.89 -10.48
C GLU A 30 -3.47 5.71 -9.51
N LYS A 31 -4.67 5.43 -10.03
CA LYS A 31 -5.86 5.16 -9.22
C LYS A 31 -5.66 3.97 -8.29
N GLN A 32 -5.00 2.92 -8.75
CA GLN A 32 -4.68 1.76 -7.93
C GLN A 32 -3.77 2.15 -6.76
N ILE A 33 -2.70 2.93 -7.01
CA ILE A 33 -1.70 3.34 -6.01
C ILE A 33 -2.29 4.32 -4.98
N GLN A 34 -3.24 5.18 -5.36
CA GLN A 34 -3.91 6.11 -4.44
C GLN A 34 -4.55 5.40 -3.23
N GLY A 35 -5.09 4.19 -3.43
CA GLY A 35 -5.68 3.37 -2.37
C GLY A 35 -4.69 2.51 -1.58
N TRP A 36 -3.39 2.54 -1.91
CA TRP A 36 -2.42 1.64 -1.30
C TRP A 36 -1.95 2.10 0.08
N SER A 37 -1.87 1.14 0.99
CA SER A 37 -1.20 1.34 2.27
C SER A 37 0.27 1.74 2.07
N ARG A 38 0.84 2.41 3.06
CA ARG A 38 2.24 2.85 3.02
C ARG A 38 3.21 1.71 2.67
N LYS A 39 3.00 0.52 3.26
CA LYS A 39 3.83 -0.68 3.00
C LYS A 39 3.82 -1.14 1.55
N LYS A 40 2.66 -1.09 0.87
CA LYS A 40 2.56 -1.47 -0.54
C LYS A 40 3.30 -0.47 -1.43
N ARG A 41 3.21 0.82 -1.11
CA ARG A 41 3.95 1.88 -1.83
C ARG A 41 5.46 1.75 -1.61
N GLU A 42 5.91 1.43 -0.39
CA GLU A 42 7.32 1.16 -0.09
C GLU A 42 7.84 -0.07 -0.86
N ALA A 43 7.06 -1.15 -0.93
CA ALA A 43 7.41 -2.33 -1.73
C ALA A 43 7.50 -2.01 -3.23
N LEU A 44 6.61 -1.13 -3.74
CA LEU A 44 6.65 -0.65 -5.11
C LEU A 44 7.92 0.18 -5.40
N ILE A 45 8.24 1.12 -4.51
CA ILE A 45 9.46 1.94 -4.61
C ILE A 45 10.71 1.06 -4.60
N ALA A 46 10.74 0.01 -3.76
CA ALA A 46 11.85 -0.94 -3.69
C ALA A 46 11.92 -1.94 -4.86
N ARG A 47 11.03 -1.83 -5.86
CA ARG A 47 10.83 -2.82 -6.94
C ARG A 47 10.64 -4.26 -6.46
N ASN A 48 10.21 -4.43 -5.20
CA ASN A 48 9.92 -5.72 -4.60
C ASN A 48 8.43 -6.06 -4.81
N LEU A 49 8.09 -6.31 -6.07
CA LEU A 49 6.72 -6.59 -6.49
C LEU A 49 6.23 -7.95 -5.96
N ASP A 50 7.13 -8.90 -5.74
CA ASP A 50 6.83 -10.23 -5.18
C ASP A 50 6.20 -10.18 -3.78
N SER A 51 6.46 -9.12 -3.03
CA SER A 51 5.88 -8.95 -1.68
C SER A 51 4.49 -8.30 -1.69
N LEU A 52 4.04 -7.72 -2.82
CA LEU A 52 2.75 -7.04 -2.93
C LEU A 52 1.52 -7.96 -2.70
N PRO A 53 1.49 -9.22 -3.17
CA PRO A 53 0.38 -10.13 -2.89
C PRO A 53 0.22 -10.39 -1.39
N GLY A 54 1.34 -10.64 -0.67
CA GLY A 54 1.33 -10.87 0.77
C GLY A 54 0.87 -9.65 1.58
N LEU A 55 1.21 -8.44 1.11
CA LEU A 55 0.76 -7.18 1.71
C LEU A 55 -0.68 -6.80 1.35
N SER A 56 -1.28 -7.48 0.38
CA SER A 56 -2.68 -7.30 -0.03
C SER A 56 -3.66 -8.14 0.79
N VAL A 57 -3.17 -9.08 1.59
CA VAL A 57 -4.00 -9.91 2.45
C VAL A 57 -4.60 -9.05 3.57
N LYS A 58 -5.93 -8.89 3.56
CA LYS A 58 -6.69 -8.35 4.70
C LYS A 58 -6.36 -9.20 5.92
N ARG A 59 -5.83 -8.58 6.99
CA ARG A 59 -5.65 -9.27 8.27
C ARG A 59 -7.01 -9.82 8.68
N ARG A 60 -7.18 -11.15 8.67
CA ARG A 60 -8.34 -11.78 9.30
C ARG A 60 -8.28 -11.41 10.79
N PRO A 61 -9.39 -10.99 11.40
CA PRO A 61 -9.43 -10.79 12.84
C PRO A 61 -8.98 -12.12 13.46
N ARG A 62 -7.97 -12.06 14.36
CA ARG A 62 -7.53 -13.23 15.10
C ARG A 62 -8.76 -13.75 15.85
N GLY A 63 -9.29 -14.89 15.43
CA GLY A 63 -10.30 -15.60 16.19
C GLY A 63 -9.70 -15.84 17.57
N SER A 64 -10.25 -15.17 18.57
CA SER A 64 -10.05 -15.50 19.97
C SER A 64 -10.58 -16.92 20.17
N SER A 65 -9.68 -17.89 20.11
CA SER A 65 -9.91 -19.24 20.60
C SER A 65 -10.07 -19.15 22.12
N SER A 66 -11.27 -18.78 22.57
CA SER A 66 -11.70 -18.98 23.95
C SER A 66 -11.81 -20.48 24.15
N GLY A 67 -10.84 -21.05 24.86
CA GLY A 67 -10.82 -22.46 25.21
C GLY A 67 -12.11 -22.83 25.95
N PHE A 68 -12.82 -23.81 25.41
CA PHE A 68 -13.81 -24.55 26.18
C PHE A 68 -13.03 -25.45 27.14
N ASP A 69 -12.98 -25.06 28.41
CA ASP A 69 -12.48 -25.88 29.51
C ASP A 69 -13.53 -26.98 29.76
N THR A 70 -13.33 -28.16 29.16
CA THR A 70 -14.15 -29.35 29.47
C THR A 70 -13.62 -29.95 30.76
N ARG A 71 -14.24 -29.58 31.88
CA ARG A 71 -14.01 -30.21 33.19
C ARG A 71 -15.18 -31.15 33.51
N THR A 72 -14.94 -32.45 33.38
CA THR A 72 -15.76 -33.59 33.88
C THR A 72 -14.76 -34.76 34.04
N PRO A 73 -14.81 -35.63 35.05
CA PRO A 73 -15.97 -36.17 35.79
C PRO A 73 -16.31 -35.51 37.12
#